data_AF-A0A831JT47-F1
#
_entry.id   AF-A0A831JT47-F1
#
_cell.length_a   1.000
_cell.length_b   1.000
_cell.length_c   1.000
_cell.angle_alpha   90.00
_cell.angle_beta   90.00
_cell.angle_gamma   90.00
#
_symmetry.space_group_name_H-M   'P 1'
#
loop_
_entity.id
_entity.type
_entity.pdbx_description
1 polymer ?
#
loop_
_entity_poly.entity_id
_entity_poly.type
_entity_poly.pdbx_seq_one_letter_code
_entity_poly.pdbx_strand_id
1 'polypeptide(L)' 'MWNSKDVYYISDSTAILAEEMGQALLCQFQEISFNTEKIPFVKTKADADKALRHILEQSGGRFPLVFCTIMDETL' A
#
# COMPACT_ATOMS: atom_id res chain seq x y z
N MET A 1 -5.35 7.37 -21.11
CA MET A 1 -4.41 7.69 -20.02
C MET A 1 -5.12 7.38 -18.72
N TRP A 2 -4.51 6.63 -17.80
CA TRP A 2 -5.21 6.22 -16.58
C TRP A 2 -5.25 7.39 -15.59
N ASN A 3 -6.45 7.83 -15.21
CA ASN A 3 -6.66 8.91 -14.24
C ASN A 3 -6.69 8.42 -12.79
N SER A 4 -6.52 7.12 -12.54
CA SER A 4 -6.53 6.56 -11.19
C SER A 4 -5.42 5.52 -10.94
N LYS A 5 -4.93 5.49 -9.70
CA LYS A 5 -3.92 4.55 -9.20
C LYS A 5 -4.33 3.99 -7.84
N ASP A 6 -4.19 2.68 -7.70
CA ASP A 6 -4.37 2.00 -6.42
C ASP A 6 -3.11 2.18 -5.57
N VAL A 7 -3.28 2.49 -4.28
CA VAL A 7 -2.21 2.77 -3.33
C VAL A 7 -2.47 2.01 -2.03
N TYR A 8 -1.48 1.24 -1.59
CA TYR A 8 -1.58 0.43 -0.38
C TYR A 8 -0.55 0.90 0.65
N TYR A 9 -1.01 1.10 1.88
CA TYR A 9 -0.17 1.46 3.03
C TYR A 9 -0.03 0.24 3.95
N ILE A 10 1.16 -0.35 4.00
CA ILE A 10 1.43 -1.61 4.69
C ILE A 10 2.36 -1.38 5.87
N SER A 11 2.05 -2.01 7.01
CA SER A 11 2.85 -1.88 8.22
C SER A 11 2.67 -3.11 9.13
N ASP A 12 3.70 -3.43 9.91
CA ASP A 12 3.62 -4.38 11.03
C ASP A 12 2.85 -3.83 12.24
N SER A 13 2.58 -2.52 12.23
CA SER A 13 1.88 -1.74 13.25
C SER A 13 0.58 -1.15 12.67
N THR A 14 0.25 0.11 12.95
CA THR A 14 -1.05 0.70 12.58
C THR A 14 -1.12 1.25 11.14
N ALA A 15 -0.01 1.28 10.40
CA ALA A 15 0.13 1.90 9.08
C ALA A 15 -0.09 3.42 9.01
N ILE A 16 -0.21 4.13 10.14
CA ILE A 16 -0.34 5.60 10.16
C ILE A 16 0.88 6.27 9.53
N LEU A 17 2.09 5.85 9.90
CA LEU A 17 3.33 6.40 9.33
C LEU A 17 3.41 6.15 7.82
N ALA A 18 3.07 4.95 7.36
CA ALA A 18 3.05 4.62 5.93
C ALA A 18 2.06 5.51 5.16
N GLU A 19 0.88 5.74 5.73
CA GLU A 19 -0.15 6.62 5.18
C GLU A 19 0.31 8.07 5.11
N GLU A 20 0.81 8.64 6.21
CA GLU A 20 1.30 10.02 6.27
C GLU A 20 2.44 10.27 5.28
N MET A 21 3.42 9.34 5.21
CA MET A 21 4.53 9.42 4.25
C MET A 21 4.02 9.41 2.80
N GLY A 22 3.11 8.49 2.47
CA GLY A 22 2.60 8.42 1.12
C GLY A 22 1.68 9.58 0.76
N GLN A 23 0.85 10.07 1.67
CA GLN A 23 0.06 11.29 1.45
C GLN A 23 0.96 12.50 1.18
N ALA A 24 2.04 12.66 1.96
CA ALA A 24 3.02 13.73 1.77
C ALA A 24 3.72 13.63 0.41
N LEU A 25 4.03 12.43 -0.09
CA LEU A 25 4.67 12.22 -1.39
C LEU A 25 3.69 12.34 -2.56
N LEU A 26 2.44 11.94 -2.38
CA LEU A 26 1.44 11.92 -3.45
C LEU A 26 0.77 13.28 -3.67
N CYS A 27 0.80 14.19 -2.69
CA CYS A 27 0.15 15.50 -2.78
C CYS A 27 0.65 16.37 -3.94
N GLN A 28 1.86 16.12 -4.44
CA GLN A 28 2.44 16.79 -5.60
C GLN A 28 1.79 16.40 -6.95
N PHE A 29 0.95 15.34 -6.97
CA PHE A 29 0.32 14.81 -8.18
C PHE A 29 -1.20 15.03 -8.19
N GLN A 30 -1.64 16.29 -8.18
CA GLN A 30 -3.06 16.66 -8.08
C GLN A 30 -3.93 16.17 -9.25
N GLU A 31 -3.32 15.90 -10.40
CA GLU A 31 -3.97 15.42 -11.63
C GLU A 31 -4.39 13.93 -11.55
N ILE A 32 -3.88 13.19 -10.55
CA ILE A 32 -4.04 11.74 -10.42
C ILE A 32 -4.99 11.43 -9.26
N SER A 33 -6.01 10.63 -9.52
CA SER A 33 -6.87 10.10 -8.46
C SER A 33 -6.21 8.90 -7.79
N PHE A 34 -6.08 8.92 -6.47
CA PHE A 34 -5.53 7.80 -5.71
C PHE A 34 -6.65 7.06 -4.98
N ASN A 35 -6.79 5.76 -5.26
CA ASN A 35 -7.65 4.85 -4.52
C ASN A 35 -6.79 4.17 -3.44
N THR A 36 -7.01 4.51 -2.17
CA THR A 36 -6.12 4.14 -1.08
C THR A 36 -6.69 3.07 -0.17
N GLU A 37 -5.84 2.17 0.32
CA GLU A 37 -6.20 1.17 1.32
C GLU A 37 -5.07 1.00 2.36
N LYS A 38 -5.43 0.83 3.63
CA LYS A 38 -4.49 0.50 4.71
C LYS A 38 -4.55 -0.99 5.04
N ILE A 39 -3.37 -1.60 5.16
CA ILE A 39 -3.20 -2.99 5.60
C ILE A 39 -2.30 -2.99 6.84
N PRO A 40 -2.86 -2.78 8.04
CA PRO A 40 -2.11 -2.77 9.29
C PRO A 40 -1.85 -4.19 9.81
N PHE A 41 -0.94 -4.29 10.77
CA PHE A 41 -0.62 -5.50 11.54
C PHE A 41 -0.15 -6.69 10.71
N VAL A 42 0.63 -6.45 9.65
CA VAL A 42 1.31 -7.50 8.89
C VAL A 42 2.53 -7.98 9.68
N LYS A 43 2.34 -9.02 10.50
CA LYS A 43 3.34 -9.48 11.48
C LYS A 43 4.02 -10.79 11.12
N THR A 44 3.41 -11.55 10.22
CA THR A 44 3.89 -12.88 9.83
C THR A 44 3.94 -13.00 8.32
N LYS A 45 4.74 -13.95 7.83
CA LYS A 45 4.83 -14.23 6.39
C LYS A 45 3.47 -14.58 5.80
N ALA A 46 2.64 -15.29 6.55
CA ALA A 46 1.27 -15.60 6.15
C ALA A 46 0.40 -14.34 5.99
N ASP A 47 0.59 -13.32 6.84
CA ASP A 47 -0.10 -12.03 6.71
C ASP A 47 0.38 -11.29 5.46
N ALA A 48 1.70 -11.29 5.20
CA ALA A 48 2.28 -10.67 4.01
C ALA A 48 1.80 -11.35 2.72
N ASP A 49 1.78 -12.68 2.67
CA ASP A 49 1.25 -13.47 1.55
C ASP A 49 -0.25 -13.23 1.33
N LYS A 50 -1.01 -12.99 2.40
CA LYS A 50 -2.43 -12.63 2.32
C LYS A 50 -2.60 -11.21 1.76
N ALA A 51 -1.83 -10.24 2.25
CA ALA A 51 -1.83 -8.86 1.77
C ALA A 51 -1.45 -8.80 0.28
N LEU A 52 -0.41 -9.52 -0.13
CA LEU A 52 0.03 -9.59 -1.52
C LEU A 52 -1.08 -10.14 -2.44
N ARG A 53 -1.72 -11.25 -2.06
CA ARG A 53 -2.84 -11.81 -2.84
C ARG A 53 -3.98 -10.82 -2.99
N HIS A 54 -4.38 -10.18 -1.89
CA HIS A 54 -5.42 -9.15 -1.90
C HIS A 54 -5.07 -7.98 -2.83
N ILE A 55 -3.85 -7.45 -2.74
CA ILE A 55 -3.38 -6.36 -3.62
C ILE A 55 -3.43 -6.77 -5.09
N LEU A 56 -2.95 -7.97 -5.42
CA LEU A 56 -2.92 -8.47 -6.80
C LEU A 56 -4.33 -8.68 -7.36
N GLU A 57 -5.24 -9.25 -6.57
CA GLU A 57 -6.64 -9.48 -6.93
C GLU A 57 -7.37 -8.14 -7.19
N GLN A 58 -7.26 -7.18 -6.26
CA GLN A 58 -7.89 -5.86 -6.38
C GLN A 58 -7.31 -5.02 -7.53
N SER A 59 -6.01 -5.12 -7.76
CA SER A 59 -5.34 -4.37 -8.82
C SER A 59 -5.71 -4.88 -10.22
N GLY A 60 -6.22 -6.11 -10.36
CA GLY A 60 -6.67 -6.65 -11.64
C GLY A 60 -5.59 -6.63 -12.72
N GLY A 61 -4.32 -6.86 -12.34
CA GLY A 61 -3.16 -6.80 -13.24
C GLY A 61 -2.61 -5.40 -13.51
N ARG A 62 -3.13 -4.35 -12.86
CA ARG A 62 -2.51 -3.01 -12.85
C ARG A 62 -1.27 -2.97 -11.95
N PHE A 63 -0.50 -1.89 -12.06
CA PHE A 63 0.64 -1.60 -11.20
C PHE A 63 0.23 -0.64 -10.07
N PRO A 64 -0.08 -1.16 -8.87
CA PRO A 64 -0.36 -0.34 -7.70
C PRO A 64 0.92 0.25 -7.10
N LEU A 65 0.76 1.28 -6.26
CA LEU A 65 1.83 1.79 -5.41
C LEU A 65 1.73 1.17 -4.02
N VAL A 66 2.87 0.85 -3.41
CA VAL A 66 2.93 0.29 -2.07
C VAL A 66 3.89 1.12 -1.23
N PHE A 67 3.39 1.69 -0.14
CA PHE A 67 4.20 2.29 0.91
C PHE A 67 4.28 1.30 2.07
N CYS A 68 5.50 0.96 2.47
CA CYS A 68 5.75 -0.09 3.46
C CYS A 68 6.65 0.43 4.58
N THR A 69 6.29 0.11 5.82
CA THR A 69 7.13 0.37 7.00
C THR A 69 7.43 -0.90 7.79
N ILE A 70 7.30 -2.09 7.18
CA ILE A 70 7.70 -3.34 7.81
C ILE A 70 9.23 -3.35 7.94
N MET A 71 9.73 -3.64 9.14
CA MET A 71 11.17 -3.66 9.42
C MET A 71 11.78 -5.07 9.37
N ASP A 72 10.96 -6.11 9.53
CA ASP A 72 11.42 -7.50 9.48
C ASP A 72 11.73 -7.90 8.03
N GLU A 73 13.02 -8.11 7.73
CA GLU A 73 13.52 -8.47 6.40
C GLU A 73 13.11 -9.89 5.95
N THR A 74 12.55 -10.69 6.86
CA THR A 74 12.11 -12.06 6.56
C THR A 74 10.65 -12.15 6.11
N LEU A 75 9.91 -11.03 6.18
CA LEU A 75 8.55 -10.86 5.67
C LEU A 75 8.55 -10.42 4.20
#